data_AF-A0A919U1I7-F1
#
_entry.id   AF-A0A919U1I7-F1
#
_cell.length_a   1.000
_cell.length_b   1.000
_cell.length_c   1.000
_cell.angle_alpha   90.00
_cell.angle_beta   90.00
_cell.angle_gamma   90.00
#
_symmetry.space_group_name_H-M   'P 1'
#
loop_
_entity.id
_entity.type
_entity.pdbx_description
1 polymer ?
#
loop_
_entity_poly.entity_id
_entity_poly.type
_entity_poly.pdbx_seq_one_letter_code
_entity_poly.pdbx_strand_id
1 'polypeptide(L)'
;MLEDMLVGQNAAYASLGVDQVGSVLRTFVLRSVPGVASHAMYTAIFAAGVIYLVGTPAQPRRVGRGLLLSLGAMVVHGSWDSMAALADGNGFAVTGLMLLITATSVAILLLALRWGSARERGYLRDVLAPEAEAGVLTDRELAALTGKRHRRRDRRAARREGLDRAARRREKHVLAGALDLVHDLSESGGAETPDVIRSRAEIARLRAR
;
A
#
# COMPACT_ATOMS: atom_id res chain seq x y z
N MET A 1 -9.18 -19.82 15.39
CA MET A 1 -9.75 -19.23 16.62
C MET A 1 -10.27 -20.29 17.61
N LEU A 2 -11.25 -21.13 17.26
CA LEU A 2 -11.71 -22.20 18.18
C LEU A 2 -10.71 -23.38 18.27
N GLU A 3 -10.01 -23.68 17.18
CA GLU A 3 -8.97 -24.72 17.12
C GLU A 3 -7.75 -24.36 18.00
N ASP A 4 -7.35 -23.08 18.00
CA ASP A 4 -6.22 -22.58 18.81
C ASP A 4 -6.52 -22.55 20.31
N MET A 5 -7.80 -22.35 20.70
CA MET A 5 -8.23 -22.42 22.10
C MET A 5 -8.20 -23.85 22.63
N LEU A 6 -8.54 -24.85 21.80
CA LEU A 6 -8.53 -26.27 22.17
C LEU A 6 -7.09 -26.81 22.31
N VAL A 7 -6.20 -26.42 21.40
CA VAL A 7 -4.76 -26.75 21.50
C VAL A 7 -4.14 -26.06 22.73
N GLY A 8 -4.55 -24.82 23.02
CA GLY A 8 -4.10 -24.07 24.19
C GLY A 8 -4.58 -24.65 25.53
N GLN A 9 -5.82 -25.16 25.61
CA GLN A 9 -6.34 -25.78 26.84
C GLN A 9 -5.71 -27.16 27.10
N ASN A 10 -5.59 -28.03 26.09
CA ASN A 10 -5.00 -29.36 26.27
C ASN A 10 -3.50 -29.29 26.63
N ALA A 11 -2.77 -28.28 26.14
CA ALA A 11 -1.39 -28.04 26.54
C ALA A 11 -1.27 -27.44 27.96
N ALA A 12 -2.25 -26.64 28.39
CA ALA A 12 -2.25 -26.03 29.72
C ALA A 12 -2.52 -27.01 30.86
N TYR A 13 -3.28 -28.10 30.61
CA TYR A 13 -3.58 -29.11 31.63
C TYR A 13 -2.48 -30.18 31.80
N ALA A 14 -1.53 -30.31 30.87
CA ALA A 14 -0.58 -31.43 30.86
C ALA A 14 0.75 -31.20 31.61
N SER A 15 1.15 -29.98 31.97
CA SER A 15 2.47 -29.79 32.61
C SER A 15 2.67 -28.43 33.31
N LEU A 16 2.43 -28.39 34.62
CA LEU A 16 2.91 -27.33 35.51
C LEU A 16 4.40 -27.56 35.80
N GLY A 17 5.30 -26.82 35.13
CA GLY A 17 6.76 -27.02 35.24
C GLY A 17 7.63 -25.82 34.80
N VAL A 18 7.50 -24.73 35.54
CA VAL A 18 8.41 -23.59 35.83
C VAL A 18 9.31 -22.92 34.76
N ASP A 19 9.70 -23.51 33.62
CA ASP A 19 10.53 -22.79 32.61
C ASP A 19 9.93 -22.73 31.20
N GLN A 20 8.85 -23.48 30.97
CA GLN A 20 8.22 -23.53 29.66
C GLN A 20 7.26 -22.36 29.43
N VAL A 21 6.64 -21.81 30.48
CA VAL A 21 5.73 -20.66 30.36
C VAL A 21 6.46 -19.43 29.82
N GLY A 22 7.69 -19.15 30.29
CA GLY A 22 8.50 -18.04 29.78
C GLY A 22 8.93 -18.24 28.32
N SER A 23 9.33 -19.46 27.95
CA SER A 23 9.68 -19.82 26.56
C SER A 23 8.47 -19.77 25.61
N VAL A 24 7.31 -20.25 26.06
CA VAL A 24 6.05 -20.22 25.33
C VAL A 24 5.54 -18.78 25.21
N LEU A 25 5.57 -17.97 26.27
CA LEU A 25 5.19 -16.55 26.20
C LEU A 25 6.13 -15.78 25.28
N ARG A 26 7.44 -16.03 25.36
CA ARG A 26 8.43 -15.38 24.51
C ARG A 26 8.20 -15.76 23.04
N THR A 27 8.00 -17.04 22.75
CA THR A 27 7.68 -17.52 21.40
C THR A 27 6.34 -16.97 20.92
N PHE A 28 5.34 -16.91 21.79
CA PHE A 28 4.04 -16.33 21.52
C PHE A 28 4.15 -14.85 21.18
N VAL A 29 4.88 -14.04 21.97
CA VAL A 29 5.07 -12.60 21.68
C VAL A 29 5.89 -12.41 20.41
N LEU A 30 6.98 -13.17 20.23
CA LEU A 30 7.80 -13.12 19.01
C LEU A 30 7.05 -13.57 17.75
N ARG A 31 6.00 -14.40 17.86
CA ARG A 31 5.17 -14.82 16.72
C ARG A 31 3.93 -13.96 16.52
N SER A 32 3.29 -13.52 17.59
CA SER A 32 2.03 -12.77 17.56
C SER A 32 2.22 -11.33 17.07
N VAL A 33 3.28 -10.64 17.52
CA VAL A 33 3.50 -9.24 17.14
C VAL A 33 3.86 -9.10 15.65
N PRO A 34 4.79 -9.88 15.08
CA PRO A 34 5.05 -9.84 13.64
C PRO A 34 3.96 -10.53 12.81
N GLY A 35 3.27 -11.53 13.37
CA GLY A 35 2.24 -12.31 12.69
C GLY A 35 1.05 -11.47 12.24
N VAL A 36 0.53 -10.59 13.11
CA VAL A 36 -0.61 -9.71 12.76
C VAL A 36 -0.27 -8.76 11.60
N ALA A 37 0.90 -8.14 11.63
CA ALA A 37 1.37 -7.28 10.54
C ALA A 37 1.59 -8.07 9.23
N SER A 38 2.08 -9.31 9.36
CA SER A 38 2.33 -10.19 8.21
C SER A 38 1.04 -10.66 7.55
N HIS A 39 0.01 -11.02 8.32
CA HIS A 39 -1.30 -11.37 7.76
C HIS A 39 -1.95 -10.21 7.00
N ALA A 40 -1.92 -9.00 7.56
CA ALA A 40 -2.41 -7.82 6.86
C ALA A 40 -1.69 -7.60 5.53
N MET A 41 -0.37 -7.80 5.52
CA MET A 41 0.45 -7.74 4.31
C MET A 41 0.05 -8.83 3.29
N TYR A 42 -0.07 -10.10 3.69
CA TYR A 42 -0.45 -11.19 2.77
C TYR A 42 -1.84 -10.96 2.17
N THR A 43 -2.80 -10.51 2.97
CA THR A 43 -4.14 -10.14 2.50
C THR A 43 -4.08 -9.00 1.49
N ALA A 44 -3.28 -7.96 1.74
CA ALA A 44 -3.10 -6.86 0.81
C ALA A 44 -2.47 -7.30 -0.53
N ILE A 45 -1.48 -8.19 -0.49
CA ILE A 45 -0.86 -8.76 -1.71
C ILE A 45 -1.88 -9.60 -2.49
N PHE A 46 -2.65 -10.44 -1.80
CA PHE A 46 -3.69 -11.26 -2.42
C PHE A 46 -4.77 -10.38 -3.07
N ALA A 47 -5.27 -9.37 -2.35
CA ALA A 47 -6.25 -8.42 -2.86
C ALA A 47 -5.72 -7.65 -4.09
N ALA A 48 -4.45 -7.23 -4.07
CA ALA A 48 -3.81 -6.65 -5.25
C ALA A 48 -3.82 -7.62 -6.44
N GLY A 49 -3.56 -8.91 -6.19
CA GLY A 49 -3.70 -9.98 -7.20
C GLY A 49 -5.11 -10.07 -7.79
N VAL A 50 -6.14 -10.06 -6.94
CA VAL A 50 -7.54 -10.06 -7.37
C VAL A 50 -7.87 -8.85 -8.25
N ILE A 51 -7.40 -7.65 -7.90
CA ILE A 51 -7.57 -6.45 -8.73
C ILE A 51 -6.99 -6.65 -10.14
N TYR A 52 -5.84 -7.32 -10.28
CA TYR A 52 -5.27 -7.65 -11.59
C TYR A 52 -6.06 -8.73 -12.34
N LEU A 53 -6.70 -9.66 -11.64
CA LEU A 53 -7.52 -10.72 -12.24
C LEU A 53 -8.85 -10.18 -12.78
N VAL A 54 -9.53 -9.35 -11.99
CA VAL A 54 -10.80 -8.72 -12.38
C VAL A 54 -10.53 -7.65 -13.43
N GLY A 55 -9.53 -6.81 -13.19
CA GLY A 55 -9.29 -5.59 -13.93
C GLY A 55 -10.23 -4.47 -13.51
N THR A 56 -9.72 -3.25 -13.46
CA THR A 56 -10.49 -2.02 -13.21
C THR A 56 -10.19 -1.01 -14.33
N PRO A 57 -10.99 0.06 -14.49
CA PRO A 57 -10.69 1.11 -15.47
C PRO A 57 -9.28 1.69 -15.30
N ALA A 58 -8.86 1.87 -14.04
CA ALA A 58 -7.50 2.24 -13.71
C ALA A 58 -6.51 1.10 -14.02
N GLN A 59 -6.83 -0.15 -13.67
CA GLN A 59 -5.92 -1.29 -13.76
C GLN A 59 -6.36 -2.33 -14.79
N PRO A 60 -5.85 -2.32 -16.04
CA PRO A 60 -6.28 -3.29 -17.04
C PRO A 60 -5.97 -4.72 -16.58
N ARG A 61 -6.86 -5.65 -16.92
CA ARG A 61 -6.76 -7.06 -16.54
C ARG A 61 -5.42 -7.65 -16.98
N ARG A 62 -4.67 -8.22 -16.04
CA ARG A 62 -3.38 -8.90 -16.28
C ARG A 62 -3.36 -10.20 -15.50
N VAL A 63 -3.97 -11.22 -16.09
CA VAL A 63 -4.19 -12.53 -15.45
C VAL A 63 -2.89 -13.11 -14.89
N GLY A 64 -1.79 -13.06 -15.64
CA GLY A 64 -0.49 -13.58 -15.16
C GLY A 64 0.03 -12.88 -13.90
N ARG A 65 -0.11 -11.55 -13.79
CA ARG A 65 0.30 -10.82 -12.58
C ARG A 65 -0.65 -11.07 -11.42
N GLY A 66 -1.95 -11.16 -11.71
CA GLY A 66 -2.97 -11.48 -10.71
C GLY A 66 -2.74 -12.85 -10.09
N LEU A 67 -2.58 -13.89 -10.92
CA LEU A 67 -2.27 -15.24 -10.46
C LEU A 67 -0.97 -15.30 -9.67
N LEU A 68 0.09 -14.65 -10.16
CA LEU A 68 1.37 -14.63 -9.46
C LEU A 68 1.28 -14.02 -8.05
N LEU A 69 0.55 -12.90 -7.89
CA LEU A 69 0.39 -12.25 -6.59
C LEU A 69 -0.53 -13.05 -5.66
N SER A 70 -1.65 -13.56 -6.18
CA SER A 70 -2.60 -14.35 -5.39
C SER A 70 -1.98 -15.67 -4.93
N LEU A 71 -1.42 -16.45 -5.86
CA LEU A 71 -0.77 -17.72 -5.53
C LEU A 71 0.50 -17.49 -4.70
N GLY A 72 1.29 -16.46 -5.02
CA GLY A 72 2.47 -16.09 -4.26
C GLY A 72 2.14 -15.78 -2.80
N ALA A 73 1.08 -15.00 -2.54
CA ALA A 73 0.61 -14.72 -1.19
C ALA A 73 0.21 -16.01 -0.43
N MET A 74 -0.55 -16.90 -1.09
CA MET A 74 -0.97 -18.16 -0.48
C MET A 74 0.21 -19.08 -0.15
N VAL A 75 1.17 -19.22 -1.06
CA VAL A 75 2.36 -20.06 -0.84
C VAL A 75 3.21 -19.52 0.29
N VAL A 76 3.48 -18.22 0.31
CA VAL A 76 4.32 -17.59 1.34
C VAL A 76 3.61 -17.64 2.70
N HIS A 77 2.31 -17.38 2.74
CA HIS A 77 1.52 -17.49 3.96
C HIS A 77 1.47 -18.95 4.48
N GLY A 78 1.18 -19.92 3.62
CA GLY A 78 1.16 -21.33 3.99
C GLY A 78 2.54 -21.85 4.43
N SER A 79 3.62 -21.33 3.84
CA SER A 79 4.99 -21.65 4.24
C SER A 79 5.32 -21.10 5.64
N TRP A 80 4.78 -19.93 6.00
CA TRP A 80 4.93 -19.35 7.33
C TRP A 80 4.25 -20.22 8.41
N ASP A 81 3.06 -20.73 8.11
CA ASP A 81 2.30 -21.58 9.03
C ASP A 81 2.92 -22.98 9.15
N SER A 82 3.42 -23.51 8.02
CA SER A 82 4.04 -24.84 7.95
C SER A 82 5.53 -24.85 8.30
N MET A 83 6.09 -23.73 8.76
CA MET A 83 7.53 -23.52 8.93
C MET A 83 8.19 -24.55 9.84
N ALA A 84 7.52 -24.94 10.94
CA ALA A 84 8.04 -25.95 11.87
C ALA A 84 8.09 -27.35 11.24
N ALA A 85 7.08 -27.70 10.44
CA ALA A 85 7.03 -28.96 9.71
C ALA A 85 8.06 -29.01 8.57
N LEU A 86 8.22 -27.91 7.83
CA LEU A 86 9.22 -27.78 6.76
C LEU A 86 10.67 -27.86 7.27
N ALA A 87 10.88 -27.50 8.53
CA ALA A 87 12.19 -27.53 9.17
C ALA A 87 12.48 -28.83 9.92
N ASP A 88 11.55 -29.80 9.94
CA ASP A 88 11.67 -31.06 10.68
C ASP A 88 12.07 -30.86 12.15
N GLY A 89 11.54 -29.80 12.77
CA GLY A 89 11.86 -29.43 14.16
C GLY A 89 13.27 -28.84 14.40
N ASN A 90 14.10 -28.67 13.38
CA ASN A 90 15.43 -28.07 13.52
C ASN A 90 15.34 -26.55 13.73
N GLY A 91 15.68 -26.07 14.93
CA GLY A 91 15.60 -24.65 15.29
C GLY A 91 16.42 -23.70 14.42
N PHE A 92 17.57 -24.13 13.90
CA PHE A 92 18.36 -23.33 12.94
C PHE A 92 17.66 -23.22 11.59
N ALA A 93 17.10 -24.32 11.10
CA ALA A 93 16.32 -24.33 9.86
C ALA A 93 15.05 -23.48 9.97
N VAL A 94 14.33 -23.55 11.10
CA VAL A 94 13.17 -22.68 11.39
C VAL A 94 13.57 -21.20 11.31
N THR A 95 14.67 -20.83 11.97
CA THR A 95 15.13 -19.43 11.99
C THR A 95 15.52 -18.95 10.59
N GLY A 96 16.23 -19.79 9.82
CA GLY A 96 16.59 -19.49 8.44
C GLY A 96 15.36 -19.32 7.54
N LEU A 97 14.38 -20.22 7.67
CA LEU A 97 13.14 -20.18 6.91
C LEU A 97 12.28 -18.95 7.27
N MET A 98 12.25 -18.56 8.56
CA MET A 98 11.58 -17.34 9.01
C MET A 98 12.15 -16.09 8.34
N LEU A 99 13.48 -15.96 8.30
CA LEU A 99 14.16 -14.84 7.65
C LEU A 99 13.90 -14.82 6.14
N LEU A 100 14.01 -15.98 5.48
CA LEU A 100 13.77 -16.12 4.05
C LEU A 100 12.34 -15.76 3.66
N ILE A 101 11.35 -16.28 4.39
CA ILE A 101 9.94 -15.99 4.15
C ILE A 101 9.68 -14.51 4.35
N THR A 102 10.13 -13.92 5.46
CA THR A 102 9.95 -12.48 5.74
C THR A 102 10.53 -11.61 4.63
N ALA A 103 11.77 -11.89 4.19
CA ALA A 103 12.41 -11.15 3.11
C ALA A 103 11.65 -11.29 1.78
N THR A 104 11.17 -12.49 1.48
CA THR A 104 10.36 -12.79 0.29
C THR A 104 9.03 -12.04 0.33
N SER A 105 8.33 -12.02 1.47
CA SER A 105 7.08 -11.30 1.67
C SER A 105 7.24 -9.79 1.43
N VAL A 106 8.29 -9.20 1.99
CA VAL A 106 8.61 -7.78 1.77
C VAL A 106 8.94 -7.52 0.30
N ALA A 107 9.70 -8.39 -0.36
CA ALA A 107 10.01 -8.24 -1.79
C ALA A 107 8.76 -8.29 -2.66
N ILE A 108 7.83 -9.22 -2.41
CA ILE A 108 6.55 -9.31 -3.12
C ILE A 108 5.69 -8.08 -2.85
N LEU A 109 5.60 -7.60 -1.61
CA LEU A 109 4.89 -6.37 -1.28
C LEU A 109 5.44 -5.17 -2.05
N LEU A 110 6.75 -4.98 -2.05
CA LEU A 110 7.40 -3.89 -2.78
C LEU A 110 7.17 -3.99 -4.29
N LEU A 111 7.15 -5.21 -4.84
CA LEU A 111 6.85 -5.47 -6.24
C LEU A 111 5.39 -5.10 -6.56
N ALA A 112 4.44 -5.52 -5.72
CA ALA A 112 3.02 -5.19 -5.86
C ALA A 112 2.79 -3.67 -5.82
N LEU A 113 3.40 -2.98 -4.85
CA LEU A 113 3.35 -1.51 -4.75
C LEU A 113 3.97 -0.84 -5.97
N ARG A 114 5.12 -1.33 -6.45
CA ARG A 114 5.78 -0.81 -7.64
C ARG A 114 4.89 -0.93 -8.86
N TRP A 115 4.25 -2.09 -9.06
CA TRP A 115 3.36 -2.30 -10.20
C TRP A 115 2.08 -1.48 -10.12
N GLY A 116 1.50 -1.31 -8.92
CA GLY A 116 0.34 -0.42 -8.71
C GLY A 116 0.66 1.05 -8.99
N SER A 117 1.80 1.53 -8.47
CA SER A 117 2.19 2.95 -8.57
C SER A 117 2.34 3.45 -10.01
N ALA A 118 2.69 2.58 -10.96
CA ALA A 118 2.96 2.99 -12.33
C ALA A 118 1.70 3.39 -13.09
N ARG A 119 0.58 2.77 -12.76
CA ARG A 119 -0.68 2.99 -13.44
C ARG A 119 -1.52 4.06 -12.76
N GLU A 120 -1.44 4.18 -11.44
CA GLU A 120 -2.00 5.30 -10.68
C GLU A 120 -1.56 6.65 -11.27
N ARG A 121 -0.29 6.77 -11.70
CA ARG A 121 0.22 7.99 -12.37
C ARG A 121 -0.41 8.25 -13.73
N GLY A 122 -0.65 7.20 -14.52
CA GLY A 122 -1.32 7.33 -15.81
C GLY A 122 -2.75 7.81 -15.61
N TYR A 123 -3.47 7.14 -14.71
CA TYR A 123 -4.83 7.53 -14.34
C TYR A 123 -4.91 8.97 -13.82
N LEU A 124 -4.02 9.39 -12.90
CA LEU A 124 -3.96 10.77 -12.43
C LEU A 124 -3.73 11.77 -13.57
N ARG A 125 -2.88 11.41 -14.54
CA ARG A 125 -2.63 12.26 -15.72
C ARG A 125 -3.87 12.35 -16.60
N ASP A 126 -4.54 11.23 -16.84
CA ASP A 126 -5.72 11.17 -17.70
C ASP A 126 -6.88 11.98 -17.10
N VAL A 127 -7.03 11.95 -15.76
CA VAL A 127 -8.05 12.72 -15.03
C VAL A 127 -7.72 14.22 -14.96
N LEU A 128 -6.45 14.59 -14.76
CA LEU A 128 -6.06 15.99 -14.57
C LEU A 128 -5.64 16.71 -15.85
N ALA A 129 -5.40 16.02 -16.96
CA ALA A 129 -5.04 16.66 -18.23
C ALA A 129 -6.10 17.68 -18.69
N PRO A 130 -7.42 17.38 -18.64
CA PRO A 130 -8.45 18.36 -18.97
C PRO A 130 -8.44 19.59 -18.03
N GLU A 131 -8.11 19.40 -16.76
CA GLU A 131 -8.02 20.51 -15.77
C GLU A 131 -6.82 21.42 -16.04
N ALA A 132 -5.73 20.88 -16.61
CA ALA A 132 -4.61 21.67 -17.07
C ALA A 132 -4.94 22.46 -18.35
N GLU A 133 -5.64 21.83 -19.30
CA GLU A 133 -6.13 22.48 -20.52
C GLU A 133 -7.14 23.60 -20.23
N ALA A 134 -8.00 23.40 -19.22
CA ALA A 134 -8.93 24.42 -18.74
C ALA A 134 -8.28 25.54 -17.90
N GLY A 135 -6.98 25.44 -17.62
CA GLY A 135 -6.22 26.44 -16.85
C GLY A 135 -6.43 26.40 -15.32
N VAL A 136 -7.20 25.42 -14.81
CA VAL A 136 -7.34 25.18 -13.37
C VAL A 136 -5.98 24.79 -12.79
N LEU A 137 -5.25 23.90 -13.47
CA LEU A 137 -3.89 23.52 -13.14
C LEU A 137 -2.90 24.04 -14.19
N THR A 138 -1.66 24.25 -13.78
CA THR A 138 -0.54 24.51 -14.70
C THR A 138 0.10 23.19 -15.14
N ASP A 139 0.73 23.16 -16.31
CA ASP A 139 1.50 21.99 -16.78
C ASP A 139 2.57 21.54 -15.77
N ARG A 140 3.12 22.50 -15.03
CA ARG A 140 4.09 22.26 -13.97
C ARG A 140 3.46 21.53 -12.79
N GLU A 141 2.28 21.95 -12.32
CA GLU A 141 1.54 21.30 -11.24
C GLU A 141 1.13 19.89 -11.69
N LEU A 142 0.65 19.73 -12.92
CA LEU A 142 0.33 18.43 -13.52
C LEU A 142 1.57 17.52 -13.55
N ALA A 143 2.72 18.02 -14.00
CA ALA A 143 3.98 17.27 -13.99
C ALA A 143 4.45 16.92 -12.57
N ALA A 144 4.24 17.81 -11.59
CA ALA A 144 4.58 17.58 -10.19
C ALA A 144 3.69 16.53 -9.52
N LEU A 145 2.45 16.36 -10.01
CA LEU A 145 1.49 15.36 -9.54
C LEU A 145 1.69 14.00 -10.23
N THR A 146 2.09 13.99 -11.52
CA THR A 146 2.17 12.79 -12.37
C THR A 146 3.59 12.25 -12.59
N GLY A 147 4.62 12.97 -12.12
CA GLY A 147 6.05 12.72 -12.36
C GLY A 147 6.59 11.32 -11.95
N LYS A 148 7.64 10.88 -12.67
CA LYS A 148 8.20 9.51 -12.62
C LYS A 148 9.11 9.23 -11.40
N ARG A 149 9.76 10.23 -10.82
CA ARG A 149 10.83 10.00 -9.82
C ARG A 149 10.51 10.72 -8.52
N HIS A 150 10.23 9.94 -7.47
CA HIS A 150 10.02 10.41 -6.11
C HIS A 150 9.15 11.66 -6.11
N ARG A 151 7.83 11.53 -5.96
CA ARG A 151 6.87 12.65 -5.73
C ARG A 151 7.51 13.84 -4.99
N ARG A 152 8.37 13.57 -4.00
CA ARG A 152 9.25 14.53 -3.32
C ARG A 152 10.17 15.40 -4.20
N ARG A 153 10.93 14.89 -5.17
CA ARG A 153 11.88 15.68 -6.00
C ARG A 153 11.14 16.58 -6.97
N ASP A 154 10.16 16.06 -7.70
CA ASP A 154 9.40 16.85 -8.66
C ASP A 154 8.51 17.89 -7.94
N ARG A 155 7.89 17.53 -6.79
CA ARG A 155 7.24 18.53 -5.91
C ARG A 155 8.22 19.52 -5.29
N ARG A 156 9.45 19.10 -4.96
CA ARG A 156 10.47 20.02 -4.45
C ARG A 156 10.95 20.96 -5.55
N ALA A 157 11.06 20.50 -6.79
CA ALA A 157 11.39 21.32 -7.95
C ALA A 157 10.25 22.32 -8.21
N ALA A 158 8.99 21.85 -8.22
CA ALA A 158 7.82 22.71 -8.32
C ALA A 158 7.84 23.83 -7.27
N ARG A 159 8.10 23.46 -6.00
CA ARG A 159 8.25 24.39 -4.87
C ARG A 159 9.56 25.20 -4.89
N ARG A 160 10.54 24.93 -5.75
CA ARG A 160 11.86 25.57 -5.69
C ARG A 160 11.95 26.93 -6.35
N GLU A 161 11.01 27.27 -7.22
CA GLU A 161 10.94 28.57 -7.88
C GLU A 161 10.10 29.61 -7.13
N GLY A 162 9.38 29.20 -6.09
CA GLY A 162 8.84 30.16 -5.13
C GLY A 162 10.00 30.91 -4.47
N LEU A 163 10.14 32.19 -4.83
CA LEU A 163 11.20 33.09 -4.35
C LEU A 163 11.20 33.21 -2.81
N ASP A 164 10.04 33.01 -2.17
CA ASP A 164 9.87 33.03 -0.71
C ASP A 164 9.08 31.82 -0.15
N ARG A 165 9.20 31.57 1.16
CA ARG A 165 8.51 30.52 1.92
C ARG A 165 6.99 30.57 1.78
N ALA A 166 6.39 31.76 1.67
CA ALA A 166 4.94 31.90 1.48
C ALA A 166 4.47 31.27 0.16
N ALA A 167 5.16 31.57 -0.95
CA ALA A 167 4.89 30.97 -2.26
C ALA A 167 5.01 29.44 -2.24
N ARG A 168 5.99 28.90 -1.52
CA ARG A 168 6.17 27.43 -1.38
C ARG A 168 5.07 26.75 -0.58
N ARG A 169 4.55 27.44 0.44
CA ARG A 169 3.40 26.94 1.22
C ARG A 169 2.16 26.96 0.35
N ARG A 170 1.93 28.03 -0.40
CA ARG A 170 0.80 28.15 -1.31
C ARG A 170 0.79 27.06 -2.38
N GLU A 171 1.93 26.85 -3.04
CA GLU A 171 2.15 25.74 -3.99
C GLU A 171 1.86 24.37 -3.35
N LYS A 172 2.25 24.16 -2.09
CA LYS A 172 1.91 22.92 -1.37
C LYS A 172 0.40 22.75 -1.21
N HIS A 173 -0.34 23.81 -0.94
CA HIS A 173 -1.79 23.76 -0.77
C HIS A 173 -2.49 23.55 -2.11
N VAL A 174 -2.04 24.19 -3.19
CA VAL A 174 -2.58 23.95 -4.53
C VAL A 174 -2.39 22.48 -4.94
N LEU A 175 -1.20 21.93 -4.74
CA LEU A 175 -0.93 20.50 -5.01
C LEU A 175 -1.72 19.55 -4.11
N ALA A 176 -2.22 20.00 -2.96
CA ALA A 176 -3.09 19.21 -2.09
C ALA A 176 -4.54 19.27 -2.61
N GLY A 177 -5.07 20.47 -2.86
CA GLY A 177 -6.40 20.66 -3.44
C GLY A 177 -6.55 20.00 -4.81
N ALA A 178 -5.49 19.94 -5.61
CA ALA A 178 -5.48 19.20 -6.88
C ALA A 178 -5.63 17.68 -6.69
N LEU A 179 -5.22 17.10 -5.56
CA LEU A 179 -5.47 15.69 -5.26
C LEU A 179 -6.90 15.47 -4.78
N ASP A 180 -7.45 16.41 -4.03
CA ASP A 180 -8.85 16.38 -3.61
C ASP A 180 -9.76 16.49 -4.85
N LEU A 181 -9.42 17.37 -5.81
CA LEU A 181 -10.09 17.45 -7.11
C LEU A 181 -10.04 16.13 -7.89
N VAL A 182 -8.91 15.41 -7.91
CA VAL A 182 -8.84 14.07 -8.53
C VAL A 182 -9.79 13.10 -7.85
N HIS A 183 -9.90 13.15 -6.53
CA HIS A 183 -10.79 12.29 -5.77
C HIS A 183 -12.25 12.55 -6.16
N ASP A 184 -12.68 13.82 -6.14
CA ASP A 184 -14.05 14.23 -6.49
C ASP A 184 -14.39 13.92 -7.95
N LEU A 185 -13.44 14.14 -8.89
CA LEU A 185 -13.62 13.76 -10.30
C LEU A 185 -13.70 12.24 -10.50
N SER A 186 -12.93 11.48 -9.72
CA SER A 186 -12.95 10.02 -9.80
C SER A 186 -14.26 9.43 -9.23
N GLU A 187 -14.80 10.02 -8.16
CA GLU A 187 -16.05 9.59 -7.55
C GLU A 187 -17.27 9.98 -8.41
N SER A 188 -17.26 11.18 -8.99
CA SER A 188 -18.32 11.67 -9.88
C SER A 188 -18.29 11.08 -11.30
N GLY A 189 -17.25 10.32 -11.65
CA GLY A 189 -17.04 9.85 -13.02
C GLY A 189 -16.79 10.99 -14.02
N GLY A 190 -16.24 12.12 -13.56
CA GLY A 190 -15.98 13.31 -14.36
C GLY A 190 -17.18 14.25 -14.53
N ALA A 191 -18.27 14.05 -13.78
CA ALA A 191 -19.42 14.93 -13.82
C ALA A 191 -19.19 16.24 -13.04
N GLU A 192 -19.85 17.32 -13.47
CA GLU A 192 -19.86 18.61 -12.76
C GLU A 192 -20.75 18.55 -11.51
N THR A 193 -20.18 18.04 -10.41
CA THR A 193 -20.85 18.01 -9.11
C THR A 193 -20.49 19.23 -8.26
N PRO A 194 -21.28 19.56 -7.23
CA PRO A 194 -20.93 20.62 -6.27
C PRO A 194 -19.55 20.45 -5.64
N ASP A 195 -19.09 19.21 -5.46
CA ASP A 195 -17.77 18.88 -4.91
C ASP A 195 -16.64 19.24 -5.89
N VAL A 196 -16.77 18.84 -7.15
CA VAL A 196 -15.82 19.20 -8.21
C VAL A 196 -15.71 20.72 -8.36
N ILE A 197 -16.85 21.43 -8.40
CA ILE A 197 -16.89 22.89 -8.48
C ILE A 197 -16.19 23.53 -7.29
N ARG A 198 -16.46 23.04 -6.08
CA ARG A 198 -15.85 23.53 -4.83
C ARG A 198 -14.33 23.33 -4.85
N SER A 199 -13.86 22.16 -5.29
CA SER A 199 -12.44 21.84 -5.35
C SER A 199 -11.69 22.72 -6.36
N ARG A 200 -12.28 22.99 -7.54
CA ARG A 200 -11.71 23.98 -8.48
C ARG A 200 -11.70 25.40 -7.90
N ALA A 201 -12.78 25.81 -7.24
CA ALA A 201 -12.87 27.13 -6.61
C ALA A 201 -11.83 27.32 -5.50
N GLU A 202 -11.56 26.28 -4.70
CA GLU A 202 -10.54 26.33 -3.65
C GLU A 202 -9.13 26.44 -4.27
N ILE A 203 -8.83 25.73 -5.36
CA ILE A 203 -7.57 25.90 -6.09
C ILE A 203 -7.40 27.35 -6.59
N ALA A 204 -8.46 27.92 -7.18
CA ALA A 204 -8.44 29.31 -7.65
C ALA A 204 -8.22 30.30 -6.48
N ARG A 205 -8.89 30.08 -5.34
CA ARG A 205 -8.73 30.88 -4.13
C ARG A 205 -7.32 30.81 -3.57
N LEU A 206 -6.72 29.62 -3.55
CA LEU A 206 -5.34 29.41 -3.12
C LEU A 206 -4.35 30.08 -4.05
N ARG A 207 -4.66 30.27 -5.33
CA ARG A 207 -3.80 30.97 -6.30
C ARG A 207 -3.89 32.50 -6.14
N ALA A 208 -5.03 33.03 -5.71
CA ALA A 208 -5.27 34.46 -5.53
C ALA A 208 -4.68 35.07 -4.24
N ARG A 209 -4.06 34.26 -3.36
CA ARG A 209 -3.39 34.69 -2.13
C ARG A 209 -1.87 34.87 -2.30
#